data_AF-A0A3P8RLE0-F1
#
_entry.id   AF-A0A3P8RLE0-F1
#
_cell.length_a   1.000
_cell.length_b   1.000
_cell.length_c   1.000
_cell.angle_alpha   90.00
_cell.angle_beta   90.00
_cell.angle_gamma   90.00
#
_symmetry.space_group_name_H-M   'P 1'
#
loop_
_entity.id
_entity.type
_entity.pdbx_description
1 polymer ?
#
loop_
_entity_poly.entity_id
_entity_poly.type
_entity_poly.pdbx_seq_one_letter_code
_entity_poly.pdbx_strand_id
1 'polypeptide(L)'
;LQETEDVLELNTYNLIIKKAYRQKALTCHPDKNPDNPKAAELFHQLSQALEVLADAAARAAYDKICAAKKQAEERNKKLDDKRKKIKLDLEARERQAEAQSQEEVQITRTLEEEIARLREEGSRQLEEEQRLIREQIQRERERCSKSNVTPKLKLKWKCKKDDDMNGGYSQDILFKLLQKYGDVLNVIVSNKKKGSAVVEFATVRAAELAVKNESGLSGNPLKISWLEGQPEVVATASQSGPFMSSQGSLSNERDYESVVMMRMRQAAERQKLIEQMQREDEEEDARS
;
A
#
# COMPACT_ATOMS: atom_id res chain seq x y z
N LEU A 1 59.83 -67.06 -21.10
CA LEU A 1 58.54 -67.75 -21.36
C LEU A 1 57.51 -66.76 -21.89
N GLN A 2 57.24 -65.65 -21.18
CA GLN A 2 56.36 -64.57 -21.68
C GLN A 2 56.79 -64.00 -23.04
N GLU A 3 58.08 -63.63 -23.19
CA GLU A 3 58.59 -63.03 -24.45
C GLU A 3 58.53 -64.00 -25.65
N THR A 4 58.61 -65.31 -25.41
CA THR A 4 58.52 -66.33 -26.45
C THR A 4 57.06 -66.61 -26.86
N GLU A 5 56.12 -66.48 -25.92
CA GLU A 5 54.68 -66.57 -26.20
C GLU A 5 54.21 -65.34 -27.00
N ASP A 6 54.63 -64.13 -26.63
CA ASP A 6 54.31 -62.90 -27.34
C ASP A 6 54.81 -62.91 -28.80
N VAL A 7 56.00 -63.47 -29.05
CA VAL A 7 56.55 -63.60 -30.42
C VAL A 7 55.78 -64.63 -31.25
N LEU A 8 55.33 -65.72 -30.65
CA LEU A 8 54.48 -66.71 -31.33
C LEU A 8 53.08 -66.14 -31.62
N GLU A 9 52.50 -65.38 -30.70
CA GLU A 9 51.23 -64.69 -30.89
C GLU A 9 51.32 -63.61 -31.98
N LEU A 10 52.39 -62.81 -32.02
CA LEU A 10 52.60 -61.81 -33.08
C LEU A 10 52.76 -62.47 -34.45
N ASN A 11 53.45 -63.61 -34.53
CA ASN A 11 53.62 -64.34 -35.78
C ASN A 11 52.30 -64.95 -36.27
N THR A 12 51.52 -65.56 -35.39
CA THR A 12 50.20 -66.12 -35.73
C THR A 12 49.21 -65.01 -36.13
N TYR A 13 49.22 -63.87 -35.43
CA TYR A 13 48.39 -62.71 -35.75
C TYR A 13 48.69 -62.13 -37.15
N ASN A 14 49.98 -61.97 -37.49
CA ASN A 14 50.39 -61.52 -38.83
C ASN A 14 49.97 -62.50 -39.94
N LEU A 15 50.01 -63.81 -39.67
CA LEU A 15 49.52 -64.83 -40.61
C LEU A 15 48.01 -64.73 -40.83
N ILE A 16 47.24 -64.47 -39.77
CA ILE A 16 45.79 -64.26 -39.82
C ILE A 16 45.44 -63.01 -40.64
N ILE A 17 46.13 -61.88 -40.42
CA ILE A 17 45.93 -60.65 -41.21
C ILE A 17 46.20 -60.90 -42.69
N LYS A 18 47.34 -61.51 -43.03
CA LYS A 18 47.70 -61.82 -44.43
C LYS A 18 46.72 -62.78 -45.09
N LYS A 19 46.16 -63.74 -44.34
CA LYS A 19 45.13 -64.66 -44.83
C LYS A 19 43.80 -63.92 -45.09
N ALA A 20 43.36 -63.09 -44.15
CA ALA A 20 42.14 -62.30 -44.28
C ALA A 20 42.23 -61.27 -45.41
N TYR A 21 43.40 -60.62 -45.57
CA TYR A 21 43.68 -59.73 -46.69
C TYR A 21 43.55 -60.45 -48.03
N ARG A 22 44.19 -61.62 -48.20
CA ARG A 22 44.09 -62.40 -49.45
C ARG A 22 42.66 -62.78 -49.79
N GLN A 23 41.85 -63.18 -48.80
CA GLN A 23 40.44 -63.49 -49.02
C GLN A 23 39.64 -62.27 -49.49
N LYS A 24 39.78 -61.13 -48.79
CA LYS A 24 39.06 -59.89 -49.15
C LYS A 24 39.56 -59.27 -50.46
N ALA A 25 40.86 -59.35 -50.73
CA ALA A 25 41.47 -58.87 -51.97
C ALA A 25 40.93 -59.62 -53.19
N LEU A 26 40.68 -60.93 -53.07
CA LEU A 26 40.05 -61.72 -54.13
C LEU A 26 38.60 -61.31 -54.39
N THR A 27 37.86 -60.98 -53.33
CA THR A 27 36.46 -60.52 -53.44
C THR A 27 36.36 -59.11 -54.04
N CYS A 28 37.29 -58.22 -53.71
CA CYS A 28 37.28 -56.81 -54.14
C CYS A 28 38.23 -56.53 -55.32
N HIS A 29 38.76 -57.56 -56.00
CA HIS A 29 39.72 -57.36 -57.08
C HIS A 29 39.05 -56.64 -58.27
N PRO A 30 39.65 -55.56 -58.82
CA PRO A 30 39.05 -54.79 -59.91
C PRO A 30 38.89 -55.63 -61.20
N ASP A 31 39.81 -56.57 -61.47
CA ASP A 31 39.73 -57.48 -62.63
C ASP A 31 38.58 -58.50 -62.54
N LYS A 32 38.19 -58.91 -61.33
CA LYS A 32 37.08 -59.87 -61.13
C LYS A 32 35.72 -59.18 -60.98
N ASN A 33 35.72 -57.87 -60.74
CA ASN A 33 34.51 -57.07 -60.56
C ASN A 33 34.57 -55.81 -61.44
N PRO A 34 34.66 -55.96 -62.78
CA PRO A 34 34.77 -54.82 -63.70
C PRO A 34 33.54 -53.89 -63.66
N ASP A 35 32.38 -54.41 -63.25
CA ASP A 35 31.12 -53.65 -63.18
C ASP A 35 30.98 -52.78 -61.92
N ASN A 36 31.87 -52.93 -60.92
CA ASN A 36 31.79 -52.17 -59.67
C ASN A 36 32.90 -51.10 -59.60
N PRO A 37 32.58 -49.81 -59.82
CA PRO A 37 33.57 -48.74 -59.78
C PRO A 37 34.19 -48.53 -58.39
N LYS A 38 33.53 -49.02 -57.32
CA LYS A 38 34.06 -48.95 -55.95
C LYS A 38 35.06 -50.07 -55.64
N ALA A 39 35.17 -51.10 -56.49
CA ALA A 39 36.10 -52.21 -56.26
C ALA A 39 37.56 -51.72 -56.20
N ALA A 40 37.95 -50.81 -57.09
CA ALA A 40 39.29 -50.21 -57.09
C ALA A 40 39.57 -49.40 -55.81
N GLU A 41 38.61 -48.59 -55.36
CA GLU A 41 38.73 -47.79 -54.13
C GLU A 41 38.83 -48.67 -52.88
N LEU A 42 37.95 -49.67 -52.77
CA LEU A 42 37.95 -50.61 -51.65
C LEU A 42 39.24 -51.46 -51.62
N PHE A 43 39.75 -51.87 -52.78
CA PHE A 43 41.02 -52.58 -52.87
C PHE A 43 42.21 -51.70 -52.43
N HIS A 44 42.18 -50.41 -52.80
CA HIS A 44 43.18 -49.44 -52.37
C HIS A 44 43.14 -49.23 -50.85
N GLN A 45 41.94 -49.04 -50.27
CA GLN A 45 41.76 -48.93 -48.81
C GLN A 45 42.21 -50.21 -48.08
N LEU A 46 41.91 -51.39 -48.64
CA LEU A 46 42.35 -52.67 -48.11
C LEU A 46 43.88 -52.79 -48.07
N SER A 47 44.55 -52.30 -49.12
CA SER A 47 46.01 -52.29 -49.23
C SER A 47 46.65 -51.36 -48.18
N GLN A 48 46.10 -50.16 -47.99
CA GLN A 48 46.54 -49.22 -46.94
C GLN A 48 46.31 -49.80 -45.53
N ALA A 49 45.17 -50.46 -45.30
CA ALA A 49 44.89 -51.10 -44.03
C ALA A 49 45.86 -52.25 -43.74
N LEU A 50 46.25 -53.04 -44.75
CA LEU A 50 47.27 -54.08 -44.58
C LEU A 50 48.62 -53.48 -44.19
N GLU A 51 49.05 -52.39 -44.82
CA GLU A 51 50.32 -51.72 -44.54
C GLU A 51 50.43 -51.29 -43.07
N VAL A 52 49.37 -50.66 -42.55
CA VAL A 52 49.31 -50.22 -41.15
C VAL A 52 49.23 -51.39 -40.16
N LEU A 53 48.50 -52.46 -40.50
CA LEU A 53 48.33 -53.62 -39.61
C LEU A 53 49.52 -54.58 -39.62
N ALA A 54 50.27 -54.65 -40.73
CA ALA A 54 51.43 -55.51 -40.89
C ALA A 54 52.63 -55.07 -40.05
N ASP A 55 52.81 -53.75 -39.86
CA ASP A 55 53.83 -53.22 -38.95
C ASP A 55 53.29 -53.13 -37.51
N ALA A 56 54.01 -53.75 -36.56
CA ALA A 56 53.64 -53.75 -35.16
C ALA A 56 53.68 -52.34 -34.55
N ALA A 57 54.63 -51.50 -34.98
CA ALA A 57 54.74 -50.13 -34.47
C ALA A 57 53.61 -49.24 -34.98
N ALA A 58 53.33 -49.28 -36.29
CA ALA A 58 52.20 -48.56 -36.89
C ALA A 58 50.84 -48.98 -36.29
N ARG A 59 50.62 -50.28 -36.08
CA ARG A 59 49.41 -50.80 -35.43
C ARG A 59 49.25 -50.27 -34.02
N ALA A 60 50.30 -50.36 -33.20
CA ALA A 60 50.26 -49.87 -31.83
C ALA A 60 49.99 -48.34 -31.77
N ALA A 61 50.49 -47.57 -32.74
CA ALA A 61 50.19 -46.15 -32.86
C ALA A 61 48.72 -45.90 -33.25
N TYR A 62 48.19 -46.66 -34.20
CA TYR A 62 46.79 -46.59 -34.62
C TYR A 62 45.82 -46.94 -33.47
N ASP A 63 46.11 -48.01 -32.73
CA ASP A 63 45.31 -48.43 -31.57
C ASP A 63 45.29 -47.36 -30.49
N LYS A 64 46.43 -46.71 -30.22
CA LYS A 64 46.51 -45.57 -29.28
C LYS A 64 45.64 -44.40 -29.72
N ILE A 65 45.64 -44.05 -31.02
CA ILE A 65 44.81 -42.96 -31.54
C ILE A 65 43.31 -43.32 -31.41
N CYS A 66 42.94 -44.55 -31.75
CA CYS A 66 41.56 -45.02 -31.62
C CYS A 66 41.09 -45.01 -30.16
N ALA A 67 41.92 -45.50 -29.23
CA ALA A 67 41.64 -45.44 -27.81
C ALA A 67 41.50 -44.00 -27.30
N ALA A 68 42.40 -43.10 -27.72
CA ALA A 68 42.35 -41.69 -27.35
C ALA A 68 41.10 -40.99 -27.86
N LYS A 69 40.68 -41.27 -29.11
CA LYS A 69 39.42 -40.75 -29.69
C LYS A 69 38.21 -41.21 -28.88
N LYS A 70 38.11 -42.52 -28.60
CA LYS A 70 37.02 -43.08 -27.80
C LYS A 70 36.96 -42.47 -26.40
N GLN A 71 38.12 -42.33 -25.74
CA GLN A 71 38.20 -41.70 -24.42
C GLN A 71 37.83 -40.20 -24.47
N ALA A 72 38.20 -39.48 -25.53
CA ALA A 72 37.81 -38.09 -25.71
C ALA A 72 36.30 -37.94 -25.92
N GLU A 73 35.69 -38.78 -26.74
CA GLU A 73 34.24 -38.82 -26.95
C GLU A 73 33.49 -39.13 -25.66
N GLU A 74 33.94 -40.12 -24.88
CA GLU A 74 33.34 -40.43 -23.58
C GLU A 74 33.45 -39.28 -22.58
N ARG A 75 34.59 -38.58 -22.55
CA ARG A 75 34.75 -37.37 -21.72
C ARG A 75 33.83 -36.25 -22.17
N ASN A 76 33.74 -35.98 -23.47
CA ASN A 76 32.85 -34.96 -24.01
C ASN A 76 31.39 -35.29 -23.72
N LYS A 77 30.96 -36.54 -23.92
CA LYS A 77 29.61 -36.98 -23.57
C LYS A 77 29.29 -36.75 -22.09
N LYS A 78 30.21 -37.12 -21.18
CA LYS A 78 30.05 -36.85 -19.74
C LYS A 78 29.99 -35.36 -19.41
N LEU A 79 30.75 -34.52 -20.10
CA LEU A 79 30.69 -33.06 -19.93
C LEU A 79 29.36 -32.50 -20.44
N ASP A 80 28.87 -32.99 -21.57
CA ASP A 80 27.61 -32.54 -22.16
C ASP A 80 26.41 -32.97 -21.30
N ASP A 81 26.41 -34.19 -20.75
CA ASP A 81 25.40 -34.63 -19.78
C ASP A 81 25.37 -33.73 -18.54
N LYS A 82 26.56 -33.37 -18.00
CA LYS A 82 26.68 -32.45 -16.88
C LYS A 82 26.19 -31.04 -17.22
N ARG A 83 26.59 -30.50 -18.39
CA ARG A 83 26.14 -29.19 -18.87
C ARG A 83 24.62 -29.14 -19.05
N LYS A 84 24.04 -30.20 -19.63
CA LYS A 84 22.59 -30.33 -19.80
C LYS A 84 21.88 -30.35 -18.45
N LYS A 85 22.40 -31.11 -17.47
CA LYS A 85 21.84 -31.15 -16.12
C LYS A 85 21.87 -29.76 -15.46
N ILE A 86 23.01 -29.08 -15.51
CA ILE A 86 23.16 -27.72 -14.95
C ILE A 86 22.21 -26.75 -15.63
N LYS A 87 22.09 -26.80 -16.97
CA LYS A 87 21.17 -25.94 -17.71
C LYS A 87 19.73 -26.15 -17.28
N LEU A 88 19.28 -27.40 -17.17
CA LEU A 88 17.91 -27.72 -16.75
C LEU A 88 17.63 -27.29 -15.31
N ASP A 89 18.60 -27.47 -14.41
CA ASP A 89 18.49 -27.04 -13.01
C ASP A 89 18.40 -25.51 -12.89
N LEU A 90 19.25 -24.78 -13.63
CA LEU A 90 19.21 -23.31 -13.70
C LEU A 90 17.88 -22.82 -14.27
N GLU A 91 17.41 -23.39 -15.39
CA GLU A 91 16.15 -22.99 -16.02
C GLU A 91 14.94 -23.28 -15.12
N ALA A 92 14.96 -24.41 -14.39
CA ALA A 92 13.92 -24.72 -13.42
C ALA A 92 13.90 -23.70 -12.27
N ARG A 93 15.07 -23.31 -11.77
CA ARG A 93 15.20 -22.32 -10.69
C ARG A 93 14.79 -20.93 -11.13
N GLU A 94 15.18 -20.52 -12.34
CA GLU A 94 14.76 -19.25 -12.95
C GLU A 94 13.25 -19.22 -13.14
N ARG A 95 12.64 -20.28 -13.68
CA ARG A 95 11.19 -20.37 -13.84
C ARG A 95 10.46 -20.30 -12.51
N GLN A 96 10.96 -20.94 -11.46
CA GLN A 96 10.38 -20.86 -10.12
C GLN A 96 10.47 -19.45 -9.55
N ALA A 97 11.63 -18.79 -9.69
CA ALA A 97 11.81 -17.41 -9.25
C ALA A 97 10.91 -16.44 -10.02
N GLU A 98 10.78 -16.62 -11.34
CA GLU A 98 9.86 -15.85 -12.17
C GLU A 98 8.40 -16.06 -11.77
N ALA A 99 7.99 -17.31 -11.50
CA ALA A 99 6.65 -17.61 -11.04
C ALA A 99 6.34 -16.94 -9.68
N GLN A 100 7.26 -17.05 -8.72
CA GLN A 100 7.14 -16.38 -7.42
C GLN A 100 7.05 -14.86 -7.58
N SER A 101 7.91 -14.26 -8.40
CA SER A 101 7.87 -12.83 -8.68
C SER A 101 6.55 -12.41 -9.33
N GLN A 102 6.02 -13.20 -10.27
CA GLN A 102 4.72 -12.93 -10.90
C GLN A 102 3.57 -13.03 -9.89
N GLU A 103 3.58 -14.03 -9.01
CA GLU A 103 2.61 -14.16 -7.92
C GLU A 103 2.67 -12.96 -6.97
N GLU A 104 3.87 -12.55 -6.55
CA GLU A 104 4.07 -11.37 -5.70
C GLU A 104 3.52 -10.09 -6.35
N VAL A 105 3.77 -9.89 -7.65
CA VAL A 105 3.24 -8.75 -8.42
C VAL A 105 1.71 -8.79 -8.51
N GLN A 106 1.12 -9.98 -8.70
CA GLN A 106 -0.35 -10.11 -8.70
C GLN A 106 -0.95 -9.83 -7.32
N ILE A 107 -0.32 -10.31 -6.24
CA ILE A 107 -0.77 -10.05 -4.87
C ILE A 107 -0.67 -8.55 -4.56
N THR A 108 0.44 -7.90 -4.91
CA THR A 108 0.59 -6.45 -4.69
C THR A 108 -0.45 -5.67 -5.47
N ARG A 109 -0.69 -6.01 -6.74
CA ARG A 109 -1.72 -5.35 -7.55
C ARG A 109 -3.13 -5.51 -6.95
N THR A 110 -3.52 -6.71 -6.56
CA THR A 110 -4.85 -6.95 -5.97
C THR A 110 -5.01 -6.20 -4.64
N LEU A 111 -3.96 -6.15 -3.82
CA LEU A 111 -3.95 -5.38 -2.58
C LEU A 111 -4.04 -3.87 -2.83
N GLU A 112 -3.31 -3.35 -3.81
CA GLU A 112 -3.38 -1.93 -4.20
C GLU A 112 -4.78 -1.54 -4.69
N GLU A 113 -5.41 -2.37 -5.52
CA GLU A 113 -6.78 -2.18 -5.99
C GLU A 113 -7.78 -2.14 -4.80
N GLU A 114 -7.62 -3.04 -3.82
CA GLU A 114 -8.49 -3.06 -2.63
C GLU A 114 -8.24 -1.85 -1.71
N ILE A 115 -6.98 -1.43 -1.51
CA ILE A 115 -6.65 -0.22 -0.76
C ILE A 115 -7.25 1.02 -1.44
N ALA A 116 -7.15 1.12 -2.77
CA ALA A 116 -7.73 2.23 -3.52
C ALA A 116 -9.24 2.29 -3.33
N ARG A 117 -9.92 1.14 -3.43
CA ARG A 117 -11.36 1.03 -3.19
C ARG A 117 -11.74 1.48 -1.78
N LEU A 118 -11.07 0.99 -0.74
CA LEU A 118 -11.35 1.37 0.65
C LEU A 118 -11.10 2.87 0.89
N ARG A 119 -10.05 3.44 0.28
CA ARG A 119 -9.77 4.88 0.36
C ARG A 119 -10.85 5.70 -0.32
N GLU A 120 -11.36 5.25 -1.46
CA GLU A 120 -12.45 5.93 -2.18
C GLU A 120 -13.78 5.85 -1.40
N GLU A 121 -14.12 4.67 -0.85
CA GLU A 121 -15.29 4.50 0.02
C GLU A 121 -15.19 5.41 1.26
N GLY A 122 -14.03 5.48 1.91
CA GLY A 122 -13.80 6.37 3.05
C GLY A 122 -13.88 7.86 2.67
N SER A 123 -13.32 8.25 1.51
CA SER A 123 -13.39 9.62 1.00
C SER A 123 -14.83 10.05 0.72
N ARG A 124 -15.65 9.16 0.15
CA ARG A 124 -17.06 9.43 -0.14
C ARG A 124 -17.85 9.68 1.13
N GLN A 125 -17.65 8.86 2.16
CA GLN A 125 -18.33 9.01 3.46
C GLN A 125 -17.98 10.35 4.11
N LEU A 126 -16.68 10.71 4.14
CA LEU A 126 -16.24 11.99 4.70
C LEU A 126 -16.84 13.18 3.93
N GLU A 127 -16.89 13.10 2.60
CA GLU A 127 -17.46 14.16 1.78
C GLU A 127 -18.98 14.32 2.01
N GLU A 128 -19.70 13.21 2.13
CA GLU A 128 -21.12 13.20 2.48
C GLU A 128 -21.38 13.83 3.85
N GLU A 129 -20.60 13.46 4.86
CA GLU A 129 -20.68 14.07 6.20
C GLU A 129 -20.37 15.57 6.17
N GLN A 130 -19.29 15.98 5.50
CA GLN A 130 -18.94 17.40 5.34
C GLN A 130 -20.03 18.17 4.61
N ARG A 131 -20.71 17.56 3.64
CA ARG A 131 -21.81 18.19 2.91
C ARG A 131 -23.02 18.41 3.83
N LEU A 132 -23.40 17.41 4.61
CA LEU A 132 -24.49 17.53 5.59
C LEU A 132 -24.17 18.60 6.64
N ILE A 133 -22.95 18.61 7.18
CA ILE A 133 -22.51 19.63 8.14
C ILE A 133 -22.58 21.03 7.53
N ARG A 134 -22.07 21.21 6.30
CA ARG A 134 -22.14 22.50 5.60
C ARG A 134 -23.59 22.95 5.37
N GLU A 135 -24.47 22.03 4.98
CA GLU A 135 -25.88 22.33 4.78
C GLU A 135 -26.58 22.68 6.11
N GLN A 136 -26.25 22.00 7.20
CA GLN A 136 -26.74 22.30 8.55
C GLN A 136 -26.33 23.73 8.97
N ILE A 137 -25.05 24.09 8.81
CA ILE A 137 -24.53 25.43 9.11
C ILE A 137 -25.24 26.50 8.26
N GLN A 138 -25.47 26.21 6.98
CA GLN A 138 -26.16 27.13 6.08
C GLN A 138 -27.63 27.31 6.50
N ARG A 139 -28.35 26.22 6.82
CA ARG A 139 -29.73 26.29 7.31
C ARG A 139 -29.83 27.01 8.65
N GLU A 140 -28.89 26.79 9.57
CA GLU A 140 -28.84 27.53 10.84
C GLU A 140 -28.55 29.02 10.60
N ARG A 141 -27.63 29.37 9.70
CA ARG A 141 -27.39 30.75 9.29
C ARG A 141 -28.62 31.40 8.67
N GLU A 142 -29.34 30.70 7.79
CA GLU A 142 -30.56 31.20 7.17
C GLU A 142 -31.74 31.30 8.14
N ARG A 143 -31.81 30.39 9.13
CA ARG A 143 -32.76 30.48 10.23
C ARG A 143 -32.48 31.70 11.11
N CYS A 144 -31.20 31.95 11.40
CA CYS A 144 -30.74 33.12 12.15
C CYS A 144 -30.95 34.43 11.37
N SER A 145 -30.77 34.42 10.04
CA SER A 145 -31.03 35.61 9.19
C SER A 145 -32.52 35.91 8.98
N LYS A 146 -33.42 34.96 9.27
CA LYS A 146 -34.89 35.17 9.21
C LYS A 146 -35.48 35.64 10.55
N SER A 147 -34.80 35.41 11.67
CA SER A 147 -35.11 36.09 12.93
C SER A 147 -34.44 37.48 12.96
N ASN A 148 -34.96 38.42 12.17
CA ASN A 148 -34.59 39.85 12.23
C ASN A 148 -35.14 40.50 13.52
N VAL A 149 -34.89 39.89 14.68
CA VAL A 149 -35.25 40.47 15.97
C VAL A 149 -34.04 41.25 16.43
N THR A 150 -34.01 42.53 16.07
CA THR A 150 -33.05 43.47 16.65
C THR A 150 -33.41 43.67 18.12
N PRO A 151 -32.46 43.49 19.06
CA PRO A 151 -32.72 43.69 20.48
C PRO A 151 -33.06 45.15 20.76
N LYS A 152 -34.19 45.36 21.46
CA LYS A 152 -34.66 46.68 21.88
C LYS A 152 -34.61 46.79 23.39
N LEU A 153 -34.01 47.87 23.85
CA LEU A 153 -33.86 48.22 25.25
C LEU A 153 -34.69 49.46 25.57
N LYS A 154 -35.33 49.45 26.74
CA LYS A 154 -36.02 50.60 27.30
C LYS A 154 -35.13 51.26 28.36
N LEU A 155 -34.91 52.55 28.18
CA LEU A 155 -34.16 53.41 29.09
C LEU A 155 -35.15 54.26 29.90
N LYS A 156 -34.88 54.39 31.19
CA LYS A 156 -35.68 55.22 32.11
C LYS A 156 -34.78 55.96 33.08
N TRP A 157 -34.96 57.27 33.21
CA TRP A 157 -34.21 58.12 34.14
C TRP A 157 -35.15 59.09 34.86
N LYS A 158 -34.64 59.78 35.89
CA LYS A 158 -35.43 60.78 36.62
C LYS A 158 -35.45 62.10 35.85
N CYS A 159 -36.62 62.73 35.73
CA CYS A 159 -36.79 64.06 35.15
C CYS A 159 -37.78 64.84 36.04
N LYS A 160 -37.48 66.09 36.39
CA LYS A 160 -38.44 66.94 37.09
C LYS A 160 -39.45 67.51 36.09
N LYS A 161 -40.62 67.91 36.59
CA LYS A 161 -41.76 68.36 35.76
C LYS A 161 -41.44 69.64 34.98
N ASP A 162 -40.61 70.51 35.58
CA ASP A 162 -40.17 71.80 35.02
C ASP A 162 -38.77 71.77 34.40
N ASP A 163 -38.19 70.57 34.17
CA ASP A 163 -36.91 70.45 33.46
C ASP A 163 -37.15 70.49 31.95
N ASP A 164 -36.66 71.54 31.28
CA ASP A 164 -36.66 71.65 29.82
C ASP A 164 -35.60 70.75 29.18
N MET A 165 -34.56 70.38 29.93
CA MET A 165 -33.45 69.54 29.46
C MET A 165 -33.68 68.03 29.65
N ASN A 166 -34.91 67.61 29.93
CA ASN A 166 -35.32 66.20 30.05
C ASN A 166 -34.36 65.34 30.91
N GLY A 167 -33.89 65.88 32.04
CA GLY A 167 -32.95 65.21 32.95
C GLY A 167 -31.51 65.06 32.43
N GLY A 168 -31.11 65.84 31.41
CA GLY A 168 -29.76 65.86 30.82
C GLY A 168 -29.53 64.85 29.69
N TYR A 169 -30.57 64.11 29.30
CA TYR A 169 -30.48 63.07 28.29
C TYR A 169 -31.17 63.50 26.99
N SER A 170 -30.36 63.90 26.02
CA SER A 170 -30.78 64.04 24.62
C SER A 170 -30.56 62.72 23.87
N GLN A 171 -31.17 62.62 22.68
CA GLN A 171 -30.95 61.51 21.76
C GLN A 171 -29.46 61.30 21.46
N ASP A 172 -28.71 62.39 21.23
CA ASP A 172 -27.29 62.34 20.89
C ASP A 172 -26.42 61.87 22.06
N ILE A 173 -26.75 62.29 23.29
CA ILE A 173 -26.03 61.88 24.50
C ILE A 173 -26.24 60.38 24.75
N LEU A 174 -27.49 59.91 24.63
CA LEU A 174 -27.83 58.49 24.76
C LEU A 174 -27.14 57.66 23.69
N PHE A 175 -27.12 58.12 22.43
CA PHE A 175 -26.41 57.46 21.35
C PHE A 175 -24.91 57.35 21.64
N LYS A 176 -24.26 58.45 22.06
CA LYS A 176 -22.83 58.49 22.37
C LYS A 176 -22.43 57.61 23.56
N LEU A 177 -23.31 57.49 24.56
CA LEU A 177 -23.11 56.58 25.70
C LEU A 177 -23.19 55.11 25.25
N LEU A 178 -24.21 54.79 24.45
CA LEU A 178 -24.54 53.41 24.10
C LEU A 178 -23.71 52.83 22.94
N GLN A 179 -23.21 53.69 22.05
CA GLN A 179 -22.31 53.30 20.96
C GLN A 179 -21.01 52.66 21.45
N LYS A 180 -20.60 52.91 22.71
CA LYS A 180 -19.41 52.28 23.30
C LYS A 180 -19.51 50.76 23.43
N TYR A 181 -20.73 50.23 23.48
CA TYR A 181 -20.98 48.79 23.68
C TYR A 181 -21.28 48.05 22.38
N GLY A 182 -21.51 48.76 21.28
CA GLY A 182 -21.68 48.21 19.94
C GLY A 182 -22.53 49.10 19.04
N ASP A 183 -22.87 48.58 17.87
CA ASP A 183 -23.61 49.33 16.86
C ASP A 183 -25.07 49.54 17.26
N VAL A 184 -25.43 50.81 17.44
CA VAL A 184 -26.80 51.26 17.76
C VAL A 184 -27.51 51.63 16.46
N LEU A 185 -28.65 50.99 16.21
CA LEU A 185 -29.47 51.22 15.00
C LEU A 185 -30.37 52.43 15.17
N ASN A 186 -31.13 52.49 16.27
CA ASN A 186 -32.10 53.56 16.52
C ASN A 186 -32.12 53.97 18.00
N VAL A 187 -32.29 55.27 18.26
CA VAL A 187 -32.50 55.83 19.61
C VAL A 187 -33.69 56.78 19.55
N ILE A 188 -34.75 56.49 20.31
CA ILE A 188 -35.98 57.27 20.33
C ILE A 188 -36.26 57.74 21.75
N VAL A 189 -36.27 59.05 21.98
CA VAL A 189 -36.66 59.66 23.26
C VAL A 189 -38.16 59.96 23.26
N SER A 190 -38.86 59.69 24.36
CA SER A 190 -40.31 59.87 24.44
C SER A 190 -40.69 61.34 24.68
N ASN A 191 -41.35 61.95 23.70
CA ASN A 191 -41.90 63.31 23.83
C ASN A 191 -43.14 63.37 24.73
N LYS A 192 -43.83 62.24 24.94
CA LYS A 192 -45.06 62.14 25.76
C LYS A 192 -44.77 61.89 27.25
N LYS A 193 -43.67 61.19 27.55
CA LYS A 193 -43.25 60.86 28.91
C LYS A 193 -41.79 61.25 29.09
N LYS A 194 -41.56 62.45 29.63
CA LYS A 194 -40.21 62.91 30.01
C LYS A 194 -39.54 61.84 30.89
N GLY A 195 -38.27 61.54 30.62
CA GLY A 195 -37.52 60.50 31.35
C GLY A 195 -37.53 59.08 30.77
N SER A 196 -37.92 58.87 29.51
CA SER A 196 -37.91 57.53 28.88
C SER A 196 -37.40 57.56 27.44
N ALA A 197 -36.62 56.55 27.05
CA ALA A 197 -36.24 56.28 25.66
C ALA A 197 -36.28 54.78 25.33
N VAL A 198 -36.26 54.48 24.04
CA VAL A 198 -36.10 53.12 23.51
C VAL A 198 -34.91 53.12 22.56
N VAL A 199 -34.06 52.11 22.66
CA VAL A 199 -32.85 51.95 21.84
C VAL A 199 -32.83 50.58 21.22
N GLU A 200 -32.45 50.52 19.96
CA GLU A 200 -32.33 49.31 19.15
C GLU A 200 -30.86 49.08 18.80
N PHE A 201 -30.35 47.88 19.06
CA PHE A 201 -28.98 47.49 18.76
C PHE A 201 -28.92 46.52 17.58
N ALA A 202 -27.80 46.51 16.86
CA ALA A 202 -27.57 45.58 15.76
C ALA A 202 -27.32 44.14 16.22
N THR A 203 -26.80 43.95 17.44
CA THR A 203 -26.47 42.62 17.98
C THR A 203 -26.94 42.45 19.42
N VAL A 204 -27.40 41.25 19.77
CA VAL A 204 -27.84 40.89 21.14
C VAL A 204 -26.71 41.05 22.15
N ARG A 205 -25.47 40.72 21.74
CA ARG A 205 -24.27 40.86 22.57
C ARG A 205 -23.98 42.33 22.95
N ALA A 206 -24.18 43.28 22.04
CA ALA A 206 -24.01 44.71 22.33
C ALA A 206 -25.07 45.23 23.30
N ALA A 207 -26.34 44.83 23.10
CA ALA A 207 -27.43 45.17 24.01
C ALA A 207 -27.19 44.62 25.44
N GLU A 208 -26.69 43.39 25.56
CA GLU A 208 -26.39 42.77 26.85
C GLU A 208 -25.27 43.49 27.60
N LEU A 209 -24.20 43.87 26.90
CA LEU A 209 -23.10 44.64 27.48
C LEU A 209 -23.57 46.02 27.97
N ALA A 210 -24.47 46.67 27.24
CA ALA A 210 -25.06 47.93 27.65
C ALA A 210 -25.89 47.78 28.94
N VAL A 211 -26.74 46.75 29.04
CA VAL A 211 -27.56 46.50 30.25
C VAL A 211 -26.69 46.24 31.49
N LYS A 212 -25.57 45.51 31.33
CA LYS A 212 -24.69 45.13 32.44
C LYS A 212 -23.80 46.27 32.92
N ASN A 213 -23.30 47.09 32.01
CA ASN A 213 -22.23 48.03 32.32
C ASN A 213 -22.67 49.50 32.34
N GLU A 214 -23.76 49.87 31.68
CA GLU A 214 -24.15 51.27 31.56
C GLU A 214 -25.06 51.71 32.73
N SER A 215 -24.63 52.77 33.40
CA SER A 215 -25.34 53.39 34.54
C SER A 215 -25.77 54.83 34.25
N GLY A 216 -25.40 55.39 33.10
CA GLY A 216 -25.77 56.73 32.66
C GLY A 216 -24.86 57.84 33.16
N LEU A 217 -25.34 59.08 33.06
CA LEU A 217 -24.69 60.27 33.57
C LEU A 217 -24.57 60.22 35.10
N SER A 218 -23.40 60.61 35.61
CA SER A 218 -23.06 60.59 37.04
C SER A 218 -24.01 61.37 37.95
N GLY A 219 -24.67 62.41 37.44
CA GLY A 219 -25.66 63.21 38.18
C GLY A 219 -27.10 62.65 38.15
N ASN A 220 -27.39 61.69 37.26
CA ASN A 220 -28.75 61.15 37.09
C ASN A 220 -28.68 59.75 36.46
N PRO A 221 -28.55 58.68 37.26
CA PRO A 221 -28.39 57.34 36.72
C PRO A 221 -29.61 56.90 35.91
N LEU A 222 -29.36 56.16 34.84
CA LEU A 222 -30.40 55.59 33.98
C LEU A 222 -30.60 54.10 34.29
N LYS A 223 -31.84 53.62 34.18
CA LYS A 223 -32.22 52.22 34.30
C LYS A 223 -32.52 51.65 32.92
N ILE A 224 -31.84 50.56 32.58
CA ILE A 224 -32.02 49.82 31.33
C ILE A 224 -32.88 48.58 31.59
N SER A 225 -33.81 48.27 30.70
CA SER A 225 -34.63 47.07 30.77
C SER A 225 -34.86 46.52 29.37
N TRP A 226 -34.91 45.21 29.22
CA TRP A 226 -35.22 44.57 27.95
C TRP A 226 -36.67 44.84 27.55
N LEU A 227 -36.86 45.20 26.28
CA LEU A 227 -38.18 45.38 25.68
C LEU A 227 -38.46 44.30 24.65
N GLU A 228 -37.47 43.96 23.83
CA GLU A 228 -37.55 42.91 22.81
C GLU A 228 -36.15 42.31 22.58
N GLY A 229 -36.06 41.03 22.23
CA GLY A 229 -34.77 40.37 21.96
C GLY A 229 -33.90 40.15 23.20
N GLN A 230 -34.52 39.94 24.38
CA GLN A 230 -33.79 39.48 25.56
C GLN A 230 -33.11 38.14 25.22
N PRO A 231 -31.81 37.97 25.50
CA PRO A 231 -31.15 36.69 25.29
C PRO A 231 -31.89 35.64 26.10
N GLU A 232 -32.37 34.58 25.42
CA GLU A 232 -32.86 33.39 26.10
C GLU A 232 -31.72 32.89 26.99
N VAL A 233 -31.89 33.06 28.29
CA VAL A 233 -31.01 32.45 29.27
C VAL A 233 -31.29 30.97 29.15
N VAL A 234 -30.46 30.25 28.40
CA VAL A 234 -30.37 28.80 28.51
C VAL A 234 -29.90 28.54 29.92
N ALA A 235 -30.84 28.42 30.85
CA ALA A 235 -30.59 27.90 32.17
C ALA A 235 -29.92 26.54 31.93
N THR A 236 -28.67 26.43 32.35
CA THR A 236 -27.99 25.16 32.56
C THR A 236 -28.75 24.41 33.64
N ALA A 237 -29.87 23.81 33.26
CA ALA A 237 -30.54 22.78 34.01
C ALA A 237 -29.85 21.48 33.65
N SER A 238 -29.03 21.02 34.58
CA SER A 238 -28.65 19.64 34.81
C SER A 238 -29.78 18.68 34.40
N GLN A 239 -29.62 18.04 33.25
CA GLN A 239 -30.23 16.75 32.98
C GLN A 239 -29.13 15.70 33.04
N SER A 240 -29.02 15.08 34.21
CA SER A 240 -28.58 13.70 34.35
C SER A 240 -29.56 12.81 33.57
N GLY A 241 -29.29 12.63 32.29
CA GLY A 241 -29.76 11.50 31.48
C GLY A 241 -28.57 10.55 31.27
N PRO A 242 -28.79 9.23 31.10
CA PRO A 242 -27.70 8.26 31.13
C PRO A 242 -26.70 8.59 30.02
N PHE A 243 -25.46 8.82 30.42
CA PHE A 243 -24.29 8.75 29.56
C PHE A 243 -24.24 7.31 29.02
N MET A 244 -25.02 7.06 27.97
CA MET A 244 -24.75 5.94 27.09
C MET A 244 -23.47 6.33 26.39
N SER A 245 -22.43 5.58 26.75
CA SER A 245 -21.09 5.61 26.20
C SER A 245 -21.17 5.72 24.69
N SER A 246 -21.09 6.95 24.17
CA SER A 246 -20.68 7.12 22.78
C SER A 246 -19.24 6.67 22.78
N GLN A 247 -19.04 5.49 22.19
CA GLN A 247 -17.72 5.00 21.84
C GLN A 247 -16.92 6.17 21.28
N GLY A 248 -15.74 6.36 21.86
CA GLY A 248 -14.87 7.49 21.60
C GLY A 248 -14.86 7.80 20.12
N SER A 249 -15.28 9.03 19.80
CA SER A 249 -14.93 9.66 18.53
C SER A 249 -13.41 9.54 18.40
N LEU A 250 -12.95 8.62 17.54
CA LEU A 250 -11.54 8.39 17.22
C LEU A 250 -11.02 9.61 16.44
N SER A 251 -10.94 10.72 17.14
CA SER A 251 -10.61 12.03 16.60
C SER A 251 -9.10 12.30 16.62
N ASN A 252 -8.31 11.35 17.14
CA ASN A 252 -6.85 11.39 17.13
C ASN A 252 -6.25 10.13 16.48
N GLU A 253 -5.33 10.37 15.54
CA GLU A 253 -4.53 9.37 14.79
C GLU A 253 -3.84 8.36 15.73
N ARG A 254 -3.40 8.80 16.92
CA ARG A 254 -2.80 7.97 17.96
C ARG A 254 -3.71 6.87 18.52
N ASP A 255 -5.02 7.12 18.59
CA ASP A 255 -5.95 6.15 19.15
C ASP A 255 -6.27 5.05 18.14
N TYR A 256 -6.27 5.38 16.83
CA TYR A 256 -6.39 4.41 15.75
C TYR A 256 -5.13 3.53 15.66
N GLU A 257 -3.94 4.14 15.74
CA GLU A 257 -2.67 3.42 15.84
C GLU A 257 -2.63 2.49 17.04
N SER A 258 -3.09 2.96 18.22
CA SER A 258 -3.16 2.15 19.44
C SER A 258 -4.06 0.92 19.29
N VAL A 259 -5.24 1.08 18.68
CA VAL A 259 -6.19 -0.03 18.44
C VAL A 259 -5.62 -1.02 17.41
N VAL A 260 -5.00 -0.53 16.34
CA VAL A 260 -4.36 -1.37 15.32
C VAL A 260 -3.19 -2.15 15.92
N MET A 261 -2.34 -1.50 16.72
CA MET A 261 -1.20 -2.15 17.39
C MET A 261 -1.65 -3.18 18.43
N MET A 262 -2.75 -2.91 19.15
CA MET A 262 -3.35 -3.89 20.05
C MET A 262 -3.86 -5.12 19.31
N ARG A 263 -4.55 -4.92 18.17
CA ARG A 263 -5.04 -6.04 17.32
C ARG A 263 -3.89 -6.83 16.71
N MET A 264 -2.84 -6.17 16.24
CA MET A 264 -1.63 -6.81 15.72
C MET A 264 -0.94 -7.67 16.79
N ARG A 265 -0.84 -7.17 18.03
CA ARG A 265 -0.28 -7.93 19.15
C ARG A 265 -1.09 -9.19 19.47
N GLN A 266 -2.42 -9.07 19.55
CA GLN A 266 -3.30 -10.21 19.80
C GLN A 266 -3.24 -11.25 18.67
N ALA A 267 -3.13 -10.80 17.42
CA ALA A 267 -2.97 -11.69 16.27
C ALA A 267 -1.62 -12.45 16.32
N ALA A 268 -0.53 -11.77 16.67
CA ALA A 268 0.78 -12.38 16.82
C ALA A 268 0.85 -13.40 17.97
N GLU A 269 0.20 -13.11 19.10
CA GLU A 269 0.08 -14.06 20.21
C GLU A 269 -0.72 -15.30 19.83
N ARG A 270 -1.83 -15.13 19.09
CA ARG A 270 -2.62 -16.25 18.57
C ARG A 270 -1.81 -17.10 17.58
N GLN A 271 -1.06 -16.47 16.68
CA GLN A 271 -0.19 -17.19 15.75
C GLN A 271 0.87 -18.02 16.49
N LYS A 272 1.51 -17.44 17.51
CA LYS A 272 2.45 -18.20 18.36
C LYS A 272 1.80 -19.39 19.05
N LEU A 273 0.58 -19.23 19.56
CA LEU A 273 -0.15 -20.32 20.22
C LEU A 273 -0.47 -21.45 19.22
N ILE A 274 -0.90 -21.09 18.01
CA ILE A 274 -1.19 -22.05 16.93
C ILE A 274 0.09 -22.77 16.51
N GLU A 275 1.20 -22.06 16.35
CA GLU A 275 2.50 -22.65 16.00
C GLU A 275 3.01 -23.59 17.10
N GLN A 276 2.77 -23.24 18.38
CA GLN A 276 3.11 -24.11 19.50
C GLN A 276 2.27 -25.39 19.50
N MET A 277 0.95 -25.29 19.28
CA MET A 277 0.07 -26.46 19.18
C MET A 277 0.46 -27.34 17.99
N GLN A 278 0.74 -26.77 16.81
CA GLN A 278 1.17 -27.53 15.65
C GLN A 278 2.49 -28.28 15.89
N ARG A 279 3.42 -27.67 16.63
CA ARG A 279 4.68 -28.31 17.01
C ARG A 279 4.48 -29.44 18.02
N GLU A 280 3.57 -29.26 18.97
CA GLU A 280 3.21 -30.30 19.94
C GLU A 280 2.50 -31.48 19.24
N ASP A 281 1.59 -31.21 18.30
CA ASP A 281 0.93 -32.24 17.47
C ASP A 281 1.96 -32.99 16.59
N GLU A 282 2.90 -32.28 15.96
CA GLU A 282 4.00 -32.89 15.18
C GLU A 282 4.93 -33.76 16.05
N GLU A 283 5.20 -33.35 17.28
CA GLU A 283 5.99 -34.14 18.24
C GLU A 283 5.22 -35.35 18.77
N GLU A 284 3.90 -35.26 18.91
CA GLU A 284 3.04 -36.38 19.32
C GLU A 284 2.92 -37.42 18.19
N ASP A 285 2.71 -36.98 16.95
CA ASP A 285 2.73 -37.82 15.76
C ASP A 285 4.08 -38.51 15.54
N ALA A 286 5.19 -37.85 15.89
CA ALA A 286 6.53 -38.44 15.81
C ALA A 286 6.83 -39.46 16.94
N ARG A 287 6.05 -39.46 18.03
CA ARG A 287 6.17 -40.41 19.15
C ARG A 287 5.23 -41.62 19.02
N SER A 288 4.22 -41.55 18.14
CA SER A 288 3.27 -42.63 17.83
C SER A 288 3.78 -43.58 16.75
#